data_AF-A0A016UTV6-F1
#
_entry.id   AF-A0A016UTV6-F1
#
_cell.length_a   1.000
_cell.length_b   1.000
_cell.length_c   1.000
_cell.angle_alpha   90.00
_cell.angle_beta   90.00
_cell.angle_gamma   90.00
#
_symmetry.space_group_name_H-M   'P 1'
#
loop_
_entity.id
_entity.type
_entity.pdbx_description
1 polymer ?
#
loop_
_entity_poly.entity_id
_entity_poly.type
_entity_poly.pdbx_seq_one_letter_code
_entity_poly.pdbx_strand_id
1 'polypeptide(L)'
;MVNQWCDAGEVNLAGKTLQRVDSYVYLGRELNMRNNIAPEITRRRRAAWAAFGSIREVTDQIKDPALRASIFNASVLPAMCYATETWPDNETIAKAMRTTHRALERCLLKTSRYQQWHQGLRSTELREKSQLKDPLQYMQRMKHRWAGHLLRRNDDRWSLRVTEWLPRNKTRPLGRPPTRWADSFTKYFRQRGLPHWMQVARNRAVWRSCGPR
;
A
#
# COMPACT_ATOMS: atom_id res chain seq x y z
N MET A 1 -6.89 3.33 22.67
CA MET A 1 -6.42 1.95 22.38
C MET A 1 -5.42 1.56 23.44
N VAL A 2 -5.50 0.33 23.98
CA VAL A 2 -4.61 -0.16 25.05
C VAL A 2 -3.82 -1.36 24.49
N ASN A 3 -2.52 -1.40 24.75
CA ASN A 3 -1.69 -2.58 24.46
C ASN A 3 -1.33 -3.30 25.77
N GLN A 4 -0.78 -4.50 25.67
CA GLN A 4 -0.44 -5.35 26.84
C GLN A 4 0.67 -4.77 27.76
N TRP A 5 1.30 -3.66 27.39
CA TRP A 5 2.34 -2.99 28.16
C TRP A 5 1.87 -1.66 28.76
N CYS A 6 0.61 -1.28 28.58
CA CYS A 6 0.03 -0.08 29.17
C CYS A 6 -0.76 -0.43 30.42
N ASP A 7 -0.59 0.37 31.47
CA ASP A 7 -1.42 0.27 32.67
C ASP A 7 -2.89 0.53 32.33
N ALA A 8 -3.80 -0.16 33.02
CA ALA A 8 -5.25 -0.03 32.79
C ALA A 8 -5.84 1.28 33.36
N GLY A 9 -5.03 2.33 33.50
CA GLY A 9 -5.42 3.64 34.01
C GLY A 9 -6.16 4.48 32.96
N GLU A 10 -7.01 5.38 33.44
CA GLU A 10 -7.69 6.34 32.57
C GLU A 10 -6.71 7.41 32.07
N VAL A 11 -6.81 7.76 30.79
CA VAL A 11 -5.99 8.82 30.20
C VAL A 11 -6.86 10.06 30.04
N ASN A 12 -6.54 11.10 30.79
CA ASN A 12 -7.23 12.38 30.73
C ASN A 12 -6.46 13.36 29.85
N LEU A 13 -7.13 13.94 28.87
CA LEU A 13 -6.58 14.98 28.02
C LEU A 13 -7.44 16.23 28.16
N ALA A 14 -6.84 17.33 28.65
CA ALA A 14 -7.54 18.59 28.91
C ALA A 14 -8.84 18.43 29.72
N GLY A 15 -8.79 17.62 30.79
CA GLY A 15 -9.95 17.36 31.66
C GLY A 15 -11.01 16.41 31.09
N LYS A 16 -10.80 15.84 29.89
CA LYS A 16 -11.68 14.82 29.30
C LYS A 16 -11.03 13.45 29.30
N THR A 17 -11.72 12.46 29.83
CA THR A 17 -11.31 11.05 29.75
C THR A 17 -11.40 10.57 28.32
N LEU A 18 -10.28 10.08 27.77
CA LEU A 18 -10.24 9.54 26.42
C LEU A 18 -10.92 8.17 26.37
N GLN A 19 -11.84 8.00 25.40
CA GLN A 19 -12.52 6.74 25.19
C GLN A 19 -11.53 5.64 24.78
N ARG A 20 -11.65 4.48 25.42
CA ARG A 20 -10.95 3.27 25.00
C ARG A 20 -11.67 2.65 23.81
N VAL A 21 -10.92 2.44 22.74
CA VAL A 21 -11.37 1.82 21.49
C VAL A 21 -10.36 0.76 21.04
N ASP A 22 -10.83 -0.24 20.30
CA ASP A 22 -10.01 -1.33 19.74
C ASP A 22 -9.28 -0.93 18.46
N SER A 23 -9.92 -0.09 17.64
CA SER A 23 -9.33 0.52 16.45
C SER A 23 -9.66 2.01 16.37
N TYR A 24 -8.83 2.76 15.67
CA TYR A 24 -8.99 4.20 15.49
C TYR A 24 -8.45 4.64 14.13
N VAL A 25 -9.11 5.61 13.49
CA VAL A 25 -8.65 6.19 12.23
C VAL A 25 -7.80 7.41 12.51
N TYR A 26 -6.51 7.31 12.24
CA TYR A 26 -5.58 8.42 12.38
C TYR A 26 -4.98 8.77 11.02
N LEU A 27 -5.09 10.05 10.63
CA LEU A 27 -4.62 10.55 9.32
C LEU A 27 -5.08 9.66 8.16
N GLY A 28 -6.36 9.27 8.19
CA GLY A 28 -6.97 8.45 7.15
C GLY A 28 -6.63 6.95 7.20
N ARG A 29 -5.69 6.48 8.03
CA ARG A 29 -5.35 5.07 8.20
C ARG A 29 -5.95 4.50 9.49
N GLU A 30 -6.57 3.33 9.40
CA GLU A 30 -7.02 2.59 10.58
C GLU A 30 -5.83 1.90 11.28
N LEU A 31 -5.75 2.15 12.59
CA LEU A 31 -4.77 1.61 13.50
C LEU A 31 -5.47 0.68 14.50
N ASN A 32 -4.78 -0.39 14.90
CA ASN A 32 -5.19 -1.26 15.99
C ASN A 32 -3.95 -1.82 16.70
N MET A 33 -4.15 -2.29 17.94
CA MET A 33 -3.06 -2.81 18.78
C MET A 33 -2.67 -4.26 18.46
N ARG A 34 -3.40 -4.93 17.58
CA ARG A 34 -3.12 -6.31 17.13
C ARG A 34 -2.16 -6.37 15.94
N ASN A 35 -1.70 -5.21 15.45
CA ASN A 35 -0.90 -5.08 14.22
C ASN A 35 -1.57 -5.77 13.00
N ASN A 36 -2.90 -5.81 12.98
CA ASN A 36 -3.67 -6.45 11.91
C ASN A 36 -4.00 -5.42 10.83
N ILE A 37 -3.53 -5.63 9.62
CA ILE A 37 -3.76 -4.70 8.50
C ILE A 37 -5.07 -4.96 7.73
N ALA A 38 -5.75 -6.09 7.96
CA ALA A 38 -6.93 -6.49 7.19
C ALA A 38 -8.09 -5.47 7.21
N PRO A 39 -8.40 -4.80 8.34
CA PRO A 39 -9.40 -3.73 8.35
C PRO A 39 -9.02 -2.57 7.42
N GLU A 40 -7.77 -2.14 7.45
CA GLU A 40 -7.27 -1.05 6.60
C GLU A 40 -7.26 -1.44 5.11
N ILE A 41 -6.90 -2.68 4.76
CA ILE A 41 -7.04 -3.17 3.38
C ILE A 41 -8.50 -3.05 2.92
N THR A 42 -9.44 -3.45 3.77
CA THR A 42 -10.87 -3.39 3.46
C THR A 42 -11.33 -1.95 3.26
N ARG A 43 -10.85 -1.01 4.08
CA ARG A 43 -11.10 0.43 3.91
C ARG A 43 -10.56 0.97 2.59
N ARG A 44 -9.31 0.64 2.22
CA ARG A 44 -8.72 1.04 0.92
C ARG A 44 -9.51 0.51 -0.27
N ARG A 45 -9.97 -0.74 -0.20
CA ARG A 45 -10.82 -1.33 -1.24
C ARG A 45 -12.13 -0.57 -1.40
N ARG A 46 -12.80 -0.22 -0.28
CA ARG A 46 -14.03 0.60 -0.30
C ARG A 46 -13.76 2.01 -0.84
N ALA A 47 -12.66 2.64 -0.44
CA ALA A 47 -12.27 3.95 -0.94
C ALA A 47 -12.02 3.94 -2.45
N ALA A 48 -11.39 2.89 -2.98
CA ALA A 48 -11.20 2.71 -4.42
C ALA A 48 -12.53 2.62 -5.17
N TRP A 49 -13.49 1.84 -4.64
CA TRP A 49 -14.83 1.73 -5.22
C TRP A 49 -15.60 3.06 -5.16
N ALA A 50 -15.52 3.79 -4.04
CA ALA A 50 -16.15 5.10 -3.92
C ALA A 50 -15.57 6.10 -4.92
N ALA A 51 -14.24 6.16 -5.04
CA ALA A 51 -13.55 7.02 -6.01
C ALA A 51 -13.87 6.64 -7.47
N PHE A 52 -14.06 5.36 -7.76
CA PHE A 52 -14.51 4.92 -9.08
C PHE A 52 -15.96 5.32 -9.34
N GLY A 53 -16.83 5.18 -8.34
CA GLY A 53 -18.23 5.61 -8.41
C GLY A 53 -18.38 7.08 -8.77
N SER A 54 -17.56 7.96 -8.19
CA SER A 54 -17.62 9.41 -8.45
C SER A 54 -17.17 9.80 -9.87
N ILE A 55 -16.30 9.01 -10.52
CA ILE A 55 -15.83 9.31 -11.88
C ILE A 55 -16.56 8.51 -12.96
N ARG A 56 -17.42 7.56 -12.57
CA ARG A 56 -17.97 6.55 -13.48
C ARG A 56 -18.66 7.16 -14.69
N GLU A 57 -19.56 8.12 -14.46
CA GLU A 57 -20.33 8.79 -15.51
C GLU A 57 -19.41 9.47 -16.54
N VAL A 58 -18.43 10.26 -16.07
CA VAL A 58 -17.44 10.91 -16.92
C VAL A 58 -16.64 9.88 -17.71
N THR A 59 -16.16 8.82 -17.05
CA THR A 59 -15.39 7.77 -17.72
C THR A 59 -16.21 6.94 -18.71
N ASP A 60 -17.54 6.93 -18.60
CA ASP A 60 -18.43 6.19 -19.52
C ASP A 60 -18.72 6.98 -20.79
N GLN A 61 -18.65 8.31 -20.74
CA GLN A 61 -18.86 9.20 -21.89
C GLN A 61 -17.59 9.32 -22.77
N ILE A 62 -16.41 9.13 -22.17
CA ILE A 62 -15.14 9.22 -22.89
C ILE A 62 -14.91 7.95 -23.71
N LYS A 63 -14.60 8.11 -25.00
CA LYS A 63 -14.26 6.99 -25.91
C LYS A 63 -12.76 6.66 -25.91
N ASP A 64 -11.90 7.67 -25.73
CA ASP A 64 -10.45 7.47 -25.71
C ASP A 64 -10.00 6.65 -24.48
N PRO A 65 -9.44 5.43 -24.67
CA PRO A 65 -8.97 4.60 -23.56
C PRO A 65 -7.86 5.27 -22.75
N ALA A 66 -6.99 6.07 -23.39
CA ALA A 66 -5.86 6.70 -22.72
C ALA A 66 -6.32 7.77 -21.72
N LEU A 67 -7.26 8.62 -22.14
CA LEU A 67 -7.87 9.63 -21.27
C LEU A 67 -8.65 8.99 -20.11
N ARG A 68 -9.44 7.94 -20.36
CA ARG A 68 -10.14 7.19 -19.29
C ARG A 68 -9.17 6.61 -18.28
N ALA A 69 -8.09 6.00 -18.77
CA ALA A 69 -7.05 5.45 -17.93
C ALA A 69 -6.37 6.53 -17.10
N SER A 70 -6.11 7.70 -17.69
CA SER A 70 -5.54 8.85 -16.98
C SER A 70 -6.41 9.29 -15.80
N ILE A 71 -7.71 9.47 -16.02
CA ILE A 71 -8.68 9.85 -14.96
C ILE A 71 -8.75 8.79 -13.86
N PHE A 72 -8.82 7.51 -14.24
CA PHE A 72 -8.81 6.39 -13.29
C PHE A 72 -7.52 6.39 -12.46
N ASN A 73 -6.36 6.49 -13.13
CA ASN A 73 -5.05 6.48 -12.49
C ASN A 73 -4.83 7.70 -11.57
N ALA A 74 -5.48 8.84 -11.86
CA ALA A 74 -5.41 10.04 -11.05
C ALA A 74 -6.36 10.03 -9.84
N SER A 75 -7.49 9.30 -9.91
CA SER A 75 -8.53 9.36 -8.88
C SER A 75 -8.60 8.08 -8.04
N VAL A 76 -8.63 6.92 -8.69
CA VAL A 76 -8.88 5.62 -8.05
C VAL A 76 -7.60 5.04 -7.46
N LEU A 77 -6.48 5.07 -8.20
CA LEU A 77 -5.22 4.52 -7.70
C LEU A 77 -4.73 5.21 -6.43
N PRO A 78 -4.77 6.55 -6.29
CA PRO A 78 -4.38 7.21 -5.05
C PRO A 78 -5.28 6.84 -3.87
N ALA A 79 -6.61 6.77 -4.08
CA ALA A 79 -7.56 6.38 -3.04
C ALA A 79 -7.31 4.94 -2.55
N MET A 80 -7.04 4.04 -3.49
CA MET A 80 -6.72 2.64 -3.26
C MET A 80 -5.37 2.46 -2.56
N CYS A 81 -4.33 3.15 -3.03
CA CYS A 81 -2.94 2.94 -2.61
C CYS A 81 -2.49 3.89 -1.48
N TYR A 82 -3.42 4.66 -0.90
CA TYR A 82 -3.11 5.58 0.19
C TYR A 82 -2.45 4.86 1.38
N ALA A 83 -1.34 5.45 1.87
CA ALA A 83 -0.54 4.96 3.00
C ALA A 83 0.06 3.55 2.82
N THR A 84 -0.03 2.94 1.63
CA THR A 84 0.52 1.60 1.37
C THR A 84 2.04 1.55 1.45
N GLU A 85 2.72 2.69 1.27
CA GLU A 85 4.16 2.84 1.45
C GLU A 85 4.64 2.46 2.86
N THR A 86 3.72 2.44 3.84
CA THR A 86 3.99 2.07 5.23
C THR A 86 3.68 0.60 5.55
N TRP A 87 3.19 -0.17 4.57
CA TRP A 87 2.75 -1.55 4.77
C TRP A 87 3.90 -2.54 4.52
N PRO A 88 3.89 -3.72 5.17
CA PRO A 88 4.70 -4.85 4.71
C PRO A 88 4.21 -5.35 3.35
N ASP A 89 5.12 -5.80 2.47
CA ASP A 89 4.70 -6.36 1.17
C ASP A 89 4.55 -7.87 1.31
N ASN A 90 3.31 -8.34 1.37
CA ASN A 90 2.98 -9.76 1.42
C ASN A 90 1.99 -10.14 0.31
N GLU A 91 1.93 -11.43 -0.03
CA GLU A 91 1.06 -11.90 -1.11
C GLU A 91 -0.44 -11.74 -0.78
N THR A 92 -0.82 -11.72 0.51
CA THR A 92 -2.22 -11.48 0.91
C THR A 92 -2.67 -10.07 0.53
N ILE A 93 -1.85 -9.06 0.82
CA ILE A 93 -2.06 -7.66 0.43
C ILE A 93 -2.06 -7.57 -1.10
N ALA A 94 -1.03 -8.13 -1.75
CA ALA A 94 -0.90 -8.06 -3.20
C ALA A 94 -2.13 -8.68 -3.90
N LYS A 95 -2.60 -9.83 -3.42
CA LYS A 95 -3.81 -10.51 -3.92
C LYS A 95 -5.05 -9.65 -3.70
N ALA A 96 -5.25 -9.07 -2.51
CA ALA A 96 -6.41 -8.23 -2.21
C ALA A 96 -6.47 -6.96 -3.10
N MET A 97 -5.32 -6.32 -3.33
CA MET A 97 -5.21 -5.16 -4.20
C MET A 97 -5.44 -5.56 -5.66
N ARG A 98 -4.77 -6.61 -6.13
CA ARG A 98 -4.90 -7.10 -7.51
C ARG A 98 -6.33 -7.53 -7.85
N THR A 99 -7.02 -8.24 -6.96
CA THR A 99 -8.41 -8.67 -7.21
C THR A 99 -9.38 -7.51 -7.26
N THR A 100 -9.20 -6.52 -6.38
CA THR A 100 -10.04 -5.31 -6.35
C THR A 100 -9.82 -4.48 -7.62
N HIS A 101 -8.57 -4.24 -8.00
CA HIS A 101 -8.25 -3.49 -9.21
C HIS A 101 -8.80 -4.18 -10.47
N ARG A 102 -8.66 -5.49 -10.59
CA ARG A 102 -9.24 -6.25 -11.71
C ARG A 102 -10.76 -6.15 -11.78
N ALA A 103 -11.45 -6.03 -10.63
CA ALA A 103 -12.90 -5.84 -10.62
C ALA A 103 -13.27 -4.44 -11.12
N LEU A 104 -12.56 -3.41 -10.65
CA LEU A 104 -12.71 -2.03 -11.12
C LEU A 104 -12.43 -1.91 -12.63
N GLU A 105 -11.36 -2.54 -13.12
CA GLU A 105 -10.98 -2.59 -14.54
C GLU A 105 -12.09 -3.19 -15.41
N ARG A 106 -12.68 -4.32 -14.98
CA ARG A 106 -13.82 -4.93 -15.66
C ARG A 106 -15.03 -4.01 -15.71
N CYS A 107 -15.32 -3.31 -14.60
CA CYS A 107 -16.40 -2.33 -14.56
C CYS A 107 -16.14 -1.17 -15.52
N LEU A 108 -14.91 -0.64 -15.56
CA LEU A 108 -14.51 0.39 -16.52
C LEU A 108 -14.72 -0.09 -17.96
N LEU A 109 -14.26 -1.30 -18.30
CA LEU A 109 -14.43 -1.87 -19.63
C LEU A 109 -15.85 -2.38 -19.93
N LYS A 110 -16.82 -2.21 -19.01
CA LYS A 110 -18.18 -2.74 -19.13
C LYS A 110 -18.22 -4.24 -19.50
N THR A 111 -17.25 -4.99 -19.00
CA THR A 111 -17.07 -6.42 -19.30
C THR A 111 -17.38 -7.25 -18.05
N SER A 112 -18.43 -8.07 -18.11
CA SER A 112 -18.75 -9.00 -17.02
C SER A 112 -17.76 -10.17 -16.97
N ARG A 113 -17.71 -10.90 -15.85
CA ARG A 113 -16.88 -12.12 -15.75
C ARG A 113 -17.33 -13.20 -16.75
N TYR A 114 -18.63 -13.29 -17.00
CA TYR A 114 -19.20 -14.21 -17.98
C TYR A 114 -18.75 -13.84 -19.39
N GLN A 115 -18.88 -12.57 -19.78
CA GLN A 115 -18.43 -12.09 -21.10
C GLN A 115 -16.93 -12.30 -21.30
N GLN A 116 -16.12 -12.00 -20.28
CA GLN A 116 -14.68 -12.23 -20.34
C GLN A 116 -14.37 -13.71 -20.61
N TRP A 117 -15.03 -14.63 -19.89
CA TRP A 117 -14.84 -16.07 -20.06
C TRP A 117 -15.34 -16.57 -21.43
N HIS A 118 -16.55 -16.17 -21.81
CA HIS A 118 -17.18 -16.56 -23.07
C HIS A 118 -16.37 -16.11 -24.29
N GLN A 119 -15.74 -14.94 -24.20
CA GLN A 119 -14.85 -14.41 -25.26
C GLN A 119 -13.41 -14.92 -25.14
N GLY A 120 -13.09 -15.78 -24.15
CA GLY A 120 -11.73 -16.29 -23.93
C GLY A 120 -10.70 -15.22 -23.52
N LEU A 121 -11.15 -14.04 -23.06
CA LEU A 121 -10.28 -12.90 -22.82
C LEU A 121 -9.36 -13.09 -21.61
N ARG A 122 -8.06 -13.00 -21.85
CA ARG A 122 -7.01 -13.01 -20.84
C ARG A 122 -6.98 -11.70 -20.07
N SER A 123 -6.46 -11.75 -18.84
CA SER A 123 -6.25 -10.54 -18.04
C SER A 123 -5.19 -9.60 -18.62
N THR A 124 -4.29 -10.08 -19.49
CA THR A 124 -3.35 -9.24 -20.26
C THR A 124 -4.09 -8.38 -21.28
N GLU A 125 -5.00 -8.98 -22.05
CA GLU A 125 -5.78 -8.28 -23.08
C GLU A 125 -6.70 -7.22 -22.47
N LEU A 126 -7.30 -7.49 -21.30
CA LEU A 126 -8.05 -6.47 -20.57
C LEU A 126 -7.17 -5.28 -20.15
N ARG A 127 -5.92 -5.53 -19.74
CA ARG A 127 -4.98 -4.46 -19.37
C ARG A 127 -4.52 -3.65 -20.57
N GLU A 128 -4.32 -4.30 -21.70
CA GLU A 128 -3.99 -3.63 -22.97
C GLU A 128 -5.13 -2.71 -23.41
N LYS A 129 -6.39 -3.18 -23.29
CA LYS A 129 -7.59 -2.38 -23.59
C LYS A 129 -7.81 -1.24 -22.59
N SER A 130 -7.58 -1.48 -21.30
CA SER A 130 -7.87 -0.52 -20.23
C SER A 130 -6.78 0.53 -20.04
N GLN A 131 -5.53 0.20 -20.42
CA GLN A 131 -4.33 1.04 -20.24
C GLN A 131 -4.11 1.51 -18.78
N LEU A 132 -4.72 0.82 -17.81
CA LEU A 132 -4.58 1.14 -16.39
C LEU A 132 -3.20 0.80 -15.87
N LYS A 133 -2.68 1.64 -14.96
CA LYS A 133 -1.40 1.35 -14.29
C LYS A 133 -1.60 0.24 -13.25
N ASP A 134 -0.63 -0.64 -13.12
CA ASP A 134 -0.68 -1.71 -12.12
C ASP A 134 -0.62 -1.10 -10.69
N PRO A 135 -1.62 -1.39 -9.82
CA PRO A 135 -1.60 -0.91 -8.44
C PRO A 135 -0.37 -1.40 -7.67
N LEU A 136 0.14 -2.60 -7.96
CA LEU A 136 1.29 -3.14 -7.22
C LEU A 136 2.58 -2.38 -7.58
N GLN A 137 2.78 -2.05 -8.85
CA GLN A 137 3.87 -1.18 -9.28
C GLN A 137 3.74 0.22 -8.66
N TYR A 138 2.51 0.75 -8.57
CA TYR A 138 2.25 2.03 -7.91
C TYR A 138 2.65 1.99 -6.43
N MET A 139 2.22 0.97 -5.67
CA MET A 139 2.57 0.76 -4.26
C MET A 139 4.09 0.64 -4.07
N GLN A 140 4.75 -0.17 -4.91
CA GLN A 140 6.21 -0.36 -4.86
C GLN A 140 6.96 0.95 -5.09
N ARG A 141 6.55 1.77 -6.07
CA ARG A 141 7.14 3.09 -6.32
C ARG A 141 6.94 4.05 -5.15
N MET A 142 5.75 4.07 -4.54
CA MET A 142 5.47 4.91 -3.37
C MET A 142 6.32 4.49 -2.17
N LYS A 143 6.40 3.18 -1.91
CA LYS A 143 7.23 2.61 -0.85
C LYS A 143 8.71 2.90 -1.05
N HIS A 144 9.21 2.75 -2.28
CA HIS A 144 10.59 3.09 -2.63
C HIS A 144 10.89 4.57 -2.41
N ARG A 145 10.00 5.47 -2.88
CA ARG A 145 10.14 6.91 -2.66
C ARG A 145 10.16 7.26 -1.16
N TRP A 146 9.25 6.66 -0.39
CA TRP A 146 9.12 6.87 1.05
C TRP A 146 10.37 6.40 1.82
N ALA A 147 10.88 5.20 1.53
CA ALA A 147 12.07 4.68 2.20
C ALA A 147 13.30 5.56 1.96
N GLY A 148 13.49 6.04 0.72
CA GLY A 148 14.54 7.01 0.43
C GLY A 148 14.35 8.33 1.16
N HIS A 149 13.12 8.85 1.23
CA HIS A 149 12.83 10.07 1.99
C HIS A 149 13.16 9.90 3.47
N LEU A 150 12.74 8.78 4.05
CA LEU A 150 12.93 8.46 5.46
C LEU A 150 14.41 8.44 5.85
N LEU A 151 15.25 7.75 5.09
CA LEU A 151 16.69 7.59 5.38
C LEU A 151 17.55 8.82 5.10
N ARG A 152 16.99 9.85 4.46
CA ARG A 152 17.67 11.13 4.20
C ARG A 152 17.14 12.26 5.09
N ARG A 153 16.25 11.94 6.04
CA ARG A 153 15.63 12.92 6.92
C ARG A 153 16.51 13.10 8.17
N ASN A 154 16.73 14.36 8.58
CA ASN A 154 17.64 14.71 9.68
C ASN A 154 16.92 15.36 10.88
N ASP A 155 15.64 15.03 11.10
CA ASP A 155 14.77 15.69 12.09
C ASP A 155 14.51 14.84 13.35
N ASP A 156 15.31 13.79 13.55
CA ASP A 156 15.30 12.91 14.72
C ASP A 156 13.95 12.26 15.11
N ARG A 157 12.92 12.30 14.25
CA ARG A 157 11.65 11.66 14.64
C ARG A 157 11.78 10.14 14.65
N TRP A 158 10.94 9.54 15.48
CA TRP A 158 10.94 8.11 15.76
C TRP A 158 10.77 7.24 14.51
N SER A 159 10.20 7.74 13.42
CA SER A 159 10.07 6.98 12.18
C SER A 159 11.41 6.48 11.64
N LEU A 160 12.47 7.28 11.72
CA LEU A 160 13.82 6.87 11.30
C LEU A 160 14.41 5.89 12.31
N ARG A 161 14.39 6.27 13.60
CA ARG A 161 14.91 5.45 14.71
C ARG A 161 14.31 4.04 14.71
N VAL A 162 12.99 3.91 14.59
CA VAL A 162 12.29 2.61 14.55
C VAL A 162 12.63 1.80 13.30
N THR A 163 12.94 2.46 12.19
CA THR A 163 13.30 1.79 10.94
C THR A 163 14.73 1.25 10.96
N GLU A 164 15.66 1.99 11.55
CA GLU A 164 17.05 1.58 11.71
C GLU A 164 17.27 0.66 12.92
N TRP A 165 16.31 0.62 13.85
CA TRP A 165 16.43 -0.19 15.06
C TRP A 165 16.46 -1.69 14.76
N LEU A 166 17.55 -2.33 15.17
CA LEU A 166 17.79 -3.76 15.06
C LEU A 166 18.01 -4.34 16.47
N PRO A 167 17.03 -5.02 17.06
CA PRO A 167 17.19 -5.61 18.39
C PRO A 167 18.19 -6.78 18.33
N ARG A 168 19.38 -6.60 18.90
CA ARG A 168 20.47 -7.62 18.87
C ARG A 168 20.18 -8.83 19.75
N ASN A 169 19.38 -8.65 20.82
CA ASN A 169 19.09 -9.69 21.81
C ASN A 169 17.81 -10.48 21.51
N LYS A 170 17.22 -10.32 20.31
CA LYS A 170 15.97 -10.97 19.92
C LYS A 170 16.17 -11.65 18.56
N THR A 171 15.89 -12.94 18.50
CA THR A 171 15.86 -13.71 17.25
C THR A 171 14.43 -13.83 16.72
N ARG A 172 14.29 -14.06 15.41
CA ARG A 172 12.97 -14.31 14.82
C ARG A 172 12.53 -15.74 15.16
N PRO A 173 11.23 -15.97 15.42
CA PRO A 173 10.71 -17.31 15.57
C PRO A 173 10.91 -18.10 14.27
N LEU A 174 11.13 -19.42 14.42
CA LEU A 174 11.29 -20.34 13.30
C LEU A 174 9.98 -20.48 12.50
N GLY A 175 10.09 -20.91 11.24
CA GLY A 175 8.94 -21.15 10.36
C GLY A 175 8.51 -19.92 9.56
N ARG A 176 7.27 -19.47 9.76
CA ARG A 176 6.64 -18.37 8.98
C ARG A 176 6.45 -17.11 9.84
N PRO A 177 7.53 -16.42 10.23
CA PRO A 177 7.40 -15.18 10.99
C PRO A 177 6.68 -14.10 10.15
N PRO A 178 5.96 -13.17 10.80
CA PRO A 178 5.30 -12.06 10.10
C PRO A 178 6.28 -11.24 9.25
N THR A 179 5.86 -10.88 8.03
CA THR A 179 6.67 -10.08 7.11
C THR A 179 6.91 -8.68 7.67
N ARG A 180 8.17 -8.22 7.67
CA ARG A 180 8.53 -6.86 8.08
C ARG A 180 8.41 -5.90 6.90
N TRP A 181 8.25 -4.62 7.22
CA TRP A 181 8.23 -3.56 6.21
C TRP A 181 9.46 -3.58 5.29
N ALA A 182 10.66 -3.74 5.87
CA ALA A 182 11.94 -3.74 5.17
C ALA A 182 12.27 -5.03 4.40
N ASP A 183 11.56 -6.15 4.66
CA ASP A 183 11.90 -7.46 4.09
C ASP A 183 11.82 -7.43 2.55
N SER A 184 10.93 -6.62 1.97
CA SER A 184 10.82 -6.48 0.51
C SER A 184 12.01 -5.78 -0.12
N PHE A 185 12.57 -4.74 0.52
CA PHE A 185 13.81 -4.11 0.08
C PHE A 185 14.99 -5.08 0.18
N THR A 186 15.14 -5.76 1.32
CA THR A 186 16.22 -6.74 1.51
C THR A 186 16.16 -7.83 0.45
N LYS A 187 14.97 -8.37 0.17
CA LYS A 187 14.78 -9.39 -0.87
C LYS A 187 15.12 -8.83 -2.26
N TYR A 188 14.57 -7.67 -2.62
CA TYR A 188 14.75 -7.06 -3.94
C TYR A 188 16.21 -6.71 -4.24
N PHE A 189 16.90 -6.06 -3.28
CA PHE A 189 18.30 -5.66 -3.46
C PHE A 189 19.22 -6.87 -3.52
N ARG A 190 18.99 -7.89 -2.67
CA ARG A 190 19.75 -9.15 -2.71
C ARG A 190 19.60 -9.87 -4.05
N GLN A 191 18.37 -9.97 -4.57
CA GLN A 191 18.09 -10.61 -5.86
C GLN A 191 18.77 -9.92 -7.05
N ARG A 192 19.12 -8.63 -6.91
CA ARG A 192 19.78 -7.84 -7.94
C ARG A 192 21.29 -7.65 -7.71
N GLY A 193 21.86 -8.30 -6.69
CA GLY A 193 23.27 -8.12 -6.33
C GLY A 193 23.63 -6.69 -5.93
N LEU A 194 22.66 -5.89 -5.47
CA LEU A 194 22.88 -4.51 -5.07
C LEU A 194 23.39 -4.41 -3.62
N PRO A 195 24.14 -3.34 -3.26
CA PRO A 195 24.53 -3.08 -1.88
C PRO A 195 23.34 -2.96 -0.94
N HIS A 196 23.59 -2.99 0.37
CA HIS A 196 22.50 -2.93 1.36
C HIS A 196 21.62 -1.70 1.14
N TRP A 197 20.31 -1.91 0.98
CA TRP A 197 19.38 -0.88 0.52
C TRP A 197 19.40 0.40 1.37
N MET A 198 19.63 0.29 2.69
CA MET A 198 19.71 1.47 3.57
C MET A 198 20.93 2.34 3.26
N GLN A 199 22.05 1.75 2.86
CA GLN A 199 23.25 2.50 2.46
C GLN A 199 22.97 3.25 1.14
N VAL A 200 22.38 2.55 0.18
CA VAL A 200 22.04 3.09 -1.14
C VAL A 200 21.02 4.22 -1.04
N ALA A 201 20.01 4.07 -0.17
CA ALA A 201 18.95 5.05 0.02
C ALA A 201 19.44 6.42 0.50
N ARG A 202 20.61 6.52 1.14
CA ARG A 202 21.18 7.80 1.57
C ARG A 202 21.60 8.67 0.40
N ASN A 203 22.03 8.09 -0.72
CA ASN A 203 22.33 8.83 -1.94
C ASN A 203 21.09 8.91 -2.85
N ARG A 204 20.58 10.12 -3.09
CA ARG A 204 19.36 10.33 -3.89
C ARG A 204 19.50 9.85 -5.35
N ALA A 205 20.65 10.07 -5.97
CA ALA A 205 20.88 9.71 -7.37
C ALA A 205 20.93 8.18 -7.53
N VAL A 206 21.70 7.50 -6.69
CA VAL A 206 21.80 6.03 -6.69
C VAL A 206 20.46 5.39 -6.30
N TRP A 207 19.77 5.94 -5.30
CA TRP A 207 18.44 5.44 -4.92
C TRP A 207 17.44 5.49 -6.08
N ARG A 208 17.50 6.53 -6.92
CA ARG A 208 16.61 6.68 -8.07
C ARG A 208 16.87 5.61 -9.13
N SER A 209 18.12 5.20 -9.36
CA SER A 209 18.46 4.17 -10.35
C SER A 209 18.13 2.74 -9.91
N CYS A 210 18.07 2.49 -8.60
CA CYS A 210 17.76 1.17 -8.02
C CYS A 210 16.27 0.87 -7.85
N GLY A 211 15.37 1.81 -8.18
CA GLY A 211 13.94 1.65 -7.95
C GLY A 211 13.22 0.68 -8.90
N PRO A 212 12.01 0.24 -8.54
CA PRO A 212 11.11 -0.41 -9.48
C PRO A 212 10.83 0.54 -10.66
N ARG A 213 11.00 0.02 -11.89
CA ARG A 213 10.69 0.75 -13.14
C ARG A 213 9.18 0.74 -13.37
#